data_AF-A0A3P8M2P6-F1
#
_entry.id   AF-A0A3P8M2P6-F1
#
_cell.length_a   1.000
_cell.length_b   1.000
_cell.length_c   1.000
_cell.angle_alpha   90.00
_cell.angle_beta   90.00
_cell.angle_gamma   90.00
#
_symmetry.space_group_name_H-M   'P 1'
#
loop_
_entity.id
_entity.type
_entity.pdbx_description
1 polymer ?
#
loop_
_entity_poly.entity_id
_entity_poly.type
_entity_poly.pdbx_seq_one_letter_code
_entity_poly.pdbx_strand_id
1 'polypeptide(L)'
;MDAVVRHTEPGGTFTHFTGETFAAESATLELGKVMPFGENDLRLFAAADATLRADDRRRGAAVATQGADAPFCGSGEHHQGRRSLHLAPRS
;
A
#
# COMPACT_ATOMS: atom_id res chain seq x y z
N MET A 1 -9.96 12.63 13.64
CA MET A 1 -10.23 13.20 12.31
C MET A 1 -9.57 12.23 11.36
N ASP A 2 -10.36 11.41 10.67
CA ASP A 2 -9.83 10.41 9.75
C ASP A 2 -10.16 10.87 8.33
N ALA A 3 -9.15 10.90 7.45
CA ALA A 3 -9.32 11.27 6.05
C ALA A 3 -8.36 10.43 5.19
N VAL A 4 -8.84 9.99 4.03
CA VAL A 4 -8.01 9.31 3.02
C VAL A 4 -7.77 10.29 1.89
N VAL A 5 -6.49 10.59 1.61
CA VAL A 5 -6.07 11.42 0.48
C VAL A 5 -5.55 10.51 -0.63
N ARG A 6 -6.06 10.70 -1.84
CA ARG A 6 -5.61 9.96 -3.02
C ARG A 6 -4.75 10.87 -3.89
N HIS A 7 -3.45 10.57 -3.95
CA HIS A 7 -2.54 11.23 -4.89
C HIS A 7 -2.65 10.56 -6.25
N THR A 8 -3.01 11.32 -7.29
CA THR A 8 -3.18 10.83 -8.68
C THR A 8 -2.09 11.32 -9.63
N GLU A 9 -1.13 12.10 -9.13
CA GLU A 9 -0.02 12.66 -9.90
C GLU A 9 1.32 12.08 -9.39
N PRO A 10 2.34 11.97 -10.26
CA PRO A 10 3.65 11.48 -9.86
C PRO A 10 4.26 12.37 -8.76
N GLY A 11 4.42 11.81 -7.56
CA GLY A 11 5.02 12.49 -6.42
C GLY A 11 6.42 11.95 -6.13
N GLY A 12 7.32 12.78 -5.59
CA GLY A 12 8.66 12.35 -5.15
C GLY A 12 8.67 11.50 -3.88
N THR A 13 7.57 10.84 -3.53
CA THR A 13 7.42 10.06 -2.29
C THR A 13 7.79 8.60 -2.52
N PHE A 14 8.24 7.93 -1.45
CA PHE A 14 8.52 6.50 -1.49
C PHE A 14 7.27 5.66 -1.80
N THR A 15 6.10 6.10 -1.32
CA THR A 15 4.79 5.52 -1.64
C THR A 15 4.53 5.49 -3.14
N HIS A 16 4.76 6.61 -3.83
CA HIS A 16 4.59 6.67 -5.28
C HIS A 16 5.59 5.79 -6.00
N PHE A 17 6.88 5.88 -5.64
CA PHE A 17 7.95 5.07 -6.26
C PHE A 17 7.67 3.56 -6.19
N THR A 18 7.29 3.07 -5.00
CA THR A 18 7.03 1.64 -4.80
C THR A 18 5.77 1.15 -5.50
N GLY A 19 4.71 1.97 -5.50
CA GLY A 19 3.48 1.67 -6.23
C GLY A 19 3.70 1.60 -7.74
N GLU A 20 4.42 2.57 -8.31
CA GLU A 20 4.70 2.63 -9.75
C GLU A 20 5.69 1.54 -10.19
N THR A 21 6.77 1.34 -9.44
CA THR A 21 7.88 0.46 -9.86
C THR A 21 7.59 -1.02 -9.66
N PHE A 22 6.82 -1.37 -8.62
CA PHE A 22 6.62 -2.77 -8.21
C PHE A 22 5.14 -3.20 -8.18
N ALA A 23 4.21 -2.33 -8.59
CA ALA A 23 2.78 -2.55 -8.42
C ALA A 23 2.39 -2.90 -6.96
N ALA A 24 3.12 -2.33 -6.00
CA ALA A 24 2.91 -2.59 -4.58
C ALA A 24 1.64 -1.90 -4.06
N GLU A 25 0.95 -2.55 -3.11
CA GLU A 25 -0.04 -1.88 -2.26
C GLU A 25 0.70 -0.88 -1.34
N SER A 26 0.73 0.40 -1.70
CA SER A 26 1.46 1.44 -0.98
C SER A 26 0.57 2.58 -0.51
N ALA A 27 0.83 3.09 0.70
CA ALA A 27 0.18 4.27 1.25
C ALA A 27 1.12 5.04 2.19
N THR A 28 0.94 6.36 2.27
CA THR A 28 1.57 7.19 3.31
C THR A 28 0.63 7.28 4.50
N LEU A 29 1.09 6.86 5.69
CA LEU A 29 0.32 6.94 6.93
C LEU A 29 0.85 8.07 7.81
N GLU A 30 0.08 9.16 7.91
CA GLU A 30 0.35 10.26 8.83
C GLU A 30 -0.29 9.95 10.19
N LEU A 31 0.49 9.36 11.11
CA LEU A 31 -0.04 8.81 12.37
C LEU A 31 -0.31 9.85 13.46
N GLY A 32 0.19 11.08 13.31
CA GLY A 32 -0.01 12.15 14.27
C GLY A 32 1.22 13.04 14.39
N LYS A 33 1.31 13.75 15.52
CA LYS A 33 2.41 14.69 15.78
C LYS A 33 3.70 13.93 16.10
N VAL A 34 4.81 14.40 15.52
CA VAL A 34 6.16 13.91 15.86
C VAL A 34 6.56 14.40 17.25
N MET A 35 6.98 13.46 18.10
CA MET A 35 7.59 13.72 19.41
C MET A 35 8.95 13.00 19.52
N PRO A 36 9.86 13.45 20.40
CA PRO A 36 11.10 12.72 20.70
C PRO A 36 10.85 11.27 21.13
N PHE A 37 11.87 10.43 21.06
CA PHE A 37 11.78 9.05 21.54
C PHE A 37 11.43 9.00 23.04
N GLY A 38 10.51 8.12 23.40
CA GLY A 38 10.01 7.99 24.78
C GLY A 38 8.89 8.96 25.16
N GLU A 39 8.64 10.01 24.36
CA GLU A 39 7.61 11.03 24.62
C GLU A 39 6.34 10.84 23.78
N ASN A 40 6.33 9.85 22.88
CA ASN A 40 5.15 9.51 22.09
C ASN A 40 4.14 8.76 22.96
N ASP A 41 2.93 9.29 23.13
CA ASP A 41 1.84 8.56 23.76
C ASP A 41 1.34 7.44 22.83
N LEU A 42 1.85 6.23 23.05
CA LEU A 42 1.57 5.09 22.18
C LEU A 42 0.11 4.66 22.15
N ARG A 43 -0.69 5.09 23.14
CA ARG A 43 -2.14 4.81 23.18
C ARG A 43 -2.85 5.46 21.99
N LEU A 44 -2.31 6.55 21.45
CA LEU A 44 -2.84 7.24 20.27
C LEU A 44 -2.68 6.40 18.99
N PHE A 45 -1.75 5.44 18.95
CA PHE A 45 -1.48 4.59 17.78
C PHE A 45 -2.03 3.17 17.92
N ALA A 46 -2.78 2.86 18.99
CA ALA A 46 -3.21 1.50 19.32
C ALA A 46 -4.02 0.83 18.19
N ALA A 47 -4.86 1.59 17.48
CA ALA A 47 -5.65 1.06 16.37
C ALA A 47 -4.78 0.67 15.15
N ALA A 48 -3.80 1.52 14.81
CA ALA A 48 -2.87 1.25 13.71
C ALA A 48 -1.98 0.04 14.05
N ASP A 49 -1.45 -0.03 15.27
CA ASP A 49 -0.65 -1.16 15.74
C ASP A 49 -1.43 -2.48 15.70
N ALA A 50 -2.66 -2.50 16.24
CA ALA A 50 -3.52 -3.68 16.22
C ALA A 50 -3.83 -4.16 14.79
N THR A 51 -4.11 -3.23 13.88
CA THR A 51 -4.42 -3.54 12.48
C THR A 51 -3.21 -4.13 11.76
N LEU A 52 -2.03 -3.52 11.90
CA LEU A 52 -0.80 -4.00 11.25
C LEU A 52 -0.40 -5.38 11.77
N ARG A 53 -0.51 -5.62 13.10
CA ARG A 53 -0.25 -6.94 13.68
C ARG A 53 -1.26 -7.99 13.24
N ALA A 54 -2.53 -7.62 13.06
CA ALA A 54 -3.54 -8.53 12.55
C ALA A 54 -3.27 -8.88 11.08
N ASP A 55 -2.87 -7.89 10.26
CA ASP A 55 -2.57 -8.09 8.85
C ASP A 55 -1.35 -9.00 8.64
N ASP A 56 -0.26 -8.74 9.36
CA ASP A 56 0.95 -9.56 9.34
C ASP A 56 0.63 -11.03 9.67
N ARG A 57 -0.16 -11.27 10.74
CA ARG A 57 -0.63 -12.63 11.08
C ARG A 57 -1.47 -13.27 9.98
N ARG A 58 -2.35 -12.52 9.31
CA ARG A 58 -3.17 -13.05 8.21
C ARG A 58 -2.32 -13.41 7.00
N ARG A 59 -1.36 -12.56 6.62
CA ARG A 59 -0.44 -12.82 5.50
C ARG A 59 0.50 -14.00 5.82
N GLY A 60 1.00 -14.09 7.06
CA GLY A 60 1.81 -15.21 7.53
C GLY A 60 1.03 -16.54 7.62
N ALA A 61 -0.28 -16.50 7.91
CA ALA A 61 -1.12 -17.70 7.84
C ALA A 61 -1.43 -18.12 6.39
N ALA A 62 -1.58 -17.16 5.47
CA ALA A 62 -1.84 -17.45 4.06
C ALA A 62 -0.62 -18.07 3.34
N VAL A 63 0.61 -17.65 3.67
CA VAL A 63 1.83 -18.20 3.04
C VAL A 63 2.04 -19.69 3.34
N ALA A 64 1.48 -20.22 4.43
CA ALA A 64 1.51 -21.65 4.74
C ALA A 64 0.69 -22.52 3.76
N THR A 65 -0.08 -21.91 2.86
CA THR A 65 -0.96 -22.62 1.90
C THR A 65 -0.59 -22.47 0.43
N GLN A 66 0.47 -21.73 0.07
CA GLN A 66 0.91 -21.58 -1.32
C GLN A 66 2.35 -22.06 -1.50
N GLY A 67 2.46 -23.34 -1.85
CA GLY A 67 3.65 -23.88 -2.49
C GLY A 67 3.63 -23.65 -4.00
N ALA A 68 4.83 -23.73 -4.59
CA ALA A 68 5.21 -23.77 -6.00
C ALA A 68 5.66 -22.45 -6.65
N ASP A 69 6.98 -22.40 -6.81
CA ASP A 69 7.80 -21.61 -7.72
C ASP A 69 7.15 -21.23 -9.05
N ALA A 70 7.26 -19.95 -9.42
CA ALA A 70 7.32 -19.55 -10.82
C ALA A 70 8.54 -18.62 -11.00
N PRO A 71 9.52 -18.97 -11.86
CA PRO A 71 10.64 -18.09 -12.14
C PRO A 71 10.16 -16.90 -12.98
N PHE A 72 10.58 -15.70 -12.58
CA PHE A 72 10.39 -14.48 -13.37
C PHE A 72 11.11 -14.65 -14.72
N CYS A 73 10.34 -14.85 -15.78
CA CYS A 73 10.82 -14.86 -17.16
C CYS A 73 9.94 -13.94 -18.00
N GLY A 74 10.52 -12.84 -18.51
CA GLY A 74 9.85 -11.98 -19.47
C GLY A 74 10.41 -10.56 -19.56
N SER A 75 11.41 -10.37 -20.42
CA SER A 75 11.68 -9.07 -21.05
C SER A 75 10.54 -8.71 -22.00
N GLY A 76 9.87 -7.57 -21.79
CA GLY A 76 8.82 -7.09 -22.69
C GLY A 76 8.49 -5.62 -22.43
N GLU A 77 8.65 -4.80 -23.47
CA GLU A 77 8.53 -3.35 -23.46
C GLU A 77 7.13 -2.88 -23.01
N HIS A 78 7.08 -2.03 -21.97
CA HIS A 78 5.84 -1.39 -21.53
C HIS A 78 5.53 -0.18 -22.40
N HIS A 79 4.86 -0.42 -23.53
CA HIS A 79 4.20 0.66 -24.28
C HIS A 79 2.94 1.09 -23.50
N GLN A 80 2.92 2.38 -23.14
CA GLN A 80 1.89 3.02 -22.30
C GLN A 80 0.49 2.87 -22.89
N GLY A 81 -0.30 1.94 -22.36
CA GLY A 81 -1.73 1.80 -22.64
C GLY A 81 -2.56 2.35 -21.48
N ARG A 82 -2.85 3.65 -21.49
CA ARG A 82 -3.89 4.28 -20.64
C ARG A 82 -5.21 3.53 -20.81
N ARG A 83 -5.60 2.68 -19.87
CA ARG A 83 -6.97 2.15 -19.79
C ARG A 83 -7.82 3.10 -18.95
N SER A 84 -8.42 4.09 -19.61
CA SER A 84 -9.51 4.87 -19.03
C SER A 84 -10.74 3.97 -18.90
N LEU A 85 -11.10 3.58 -17.67
CA LEU A 85 -12.40 2.97 -17.38
C LEU A 85 -13.48 4.05 -17.53
N HIS A 86 -14.20 4.05 -18.65
CA HIS A 86 -15.41 4.85 -18.82
C HIS A 86 -16.60 4.01 -18.34
N LEU A 87 -17.15 4.34 -17.18
CA LEU A 87 -18.38 3.74 -16.69
C LEU A 87 -19.56 4.38 -17.45
N ALA A 88 -20.12 3.66 -18.42
CA ALA A 88 -21.32 4.11 -19.11
C ALA A 88 -22.53 4.09 -18.14
N PRO A 89 -23.41 5.11 -18.15
CA PRO A 89 -24.64 5.09 -17.37
C PRO A 89 -25.57 4.01 -17.94
N ARG A 90 -26.11 3.16 -17.05
CA ARG A 90 -27.13 2.18 -17.41
C ARG A 90 -28.43 2.93 -17.72
N SER A 91 -29.02 2.63 -18.89
CA SER A 91 -30.38 2.98 -19.28
C SER A 91 -31.41 2.22 -18.46
#